data_AF-A0AAX6H0W2-F1
#
_entry.id   AF-A0AAX6H0W2-F1
#
_cell.length_a   1.000
_cell.length_b   1.000
_cell.length_c   1.000
_cell.angle_alpha   90.00
_cell.angle_beta   90.00
_cell.angle_gamma   90.00
#
_symmetry.space_group_name_H-M   'P 1'
#
loop_
_entity.id
_entity.type
_entity.pdbx_description
1 polymer ?
#
loop_
_entity_poly.entity_id
_entity_poly.type
_entity_poly.pdbx_seq_one_letter_code
_entity_poly.pdbx_strand_id
1 'polypeptide(L)'
;MAKTKQGGGKKDVDSYTIKGTNKIVRAGECVLMRPSDSNNPPYVARVERIESDHRSSVVVRVRWYYRPEDSLGGRRQFHGAKELFLSDHYDVQSAHTIEGKCVVHSFKSYTKLGSVGAGDYFCRFDYKAATGGFTPTASPCTASVRCRTTPTT
;
A
#
# COMPACT_ATOMS: atom_id res chain seq x y z
N MET A 1 -9.54 39.12 24.77
CA MET A 1 -8.77 39.57 23.60
C MET A 1 -8.58 38.39 22.65
N ALA A 2 -8.75 38.62 21.35
CA ALA A 2 -8.41 37.80 20.18
C ALA A 2 -8.84 36.31 20.11
N LYS A 3 -9.91 36.06 19.34
CA LYS A 3 -10.13 34.83 18.57
C LYS A 3 -9.07 34.75 17.46
N THR A 4 -8.22 33.73 17.44
CA THR A 4 -7.44 33.39 16.23
C THR A 4 -7.98 32.10 15.63
N LYS A 5 -8.96 32.26 14.76
CA LYS A 5 -9.46 31.22 13.84
C LYS A 5 -8.46 31.13 12.68
N GLN A 6 -7.35 30.41 12.84
CA GLN A 6 -6.48 30.09 11.70
C GLN A 6 -6.99 28.82 11.00
N GLY A 7 -8.13 28.97 10.32
CA GLY A 7 -8.54 28.04 9.27
C GLY A 7 -7.74 28.32 8.00
N GLY A 8 -6.44 27.98 8.02
CA GLY A 8 -5.59 28.04 6.83
C GLY A 8 -6.10 27.00 5.83
N GLY A 9 -6.71 27.47 4.75
CA GLY A 9 -7.53 26.66 3.84
C GLY A 9 -6.74 25.61 3.09
N LYS A 10 -6.69 24.39 3.62
CA LYS A 10 -6.38 23.19 2.86
C LYS A 10 -7.53 22.94 1.89
N LYS A 11 -7.25 22.98 0.59
CA LYS A 11 -8.23 22.66 -0.46
C LYS A 11 -8.02 21.24 -0.95
N ASP A 12 -9.11 20.48 -1.01
CA ASP A 12 -9.09 19.19 -1.68
C ASP A 12 -8.83 19.36 -3.16
N VAL A 13 -7.97 18.52 -3.73
CA VAL A 13 -7.70 18.51 -5.17
C VAL A 13 -7.90 17.11 -5.72
N ASP A 14 -8.52 17.00 -6.89
CA ASP A 14 -8.86 15.71 -7.49
C ASP A 14 -7.64 14.94 -8.02
N SER A 15 -6.55 15.66 -8.33
CA SER A 15 -5.36 15.05 -8.93
C SER A 15 -4.06 15.79 -8.65
N TYR A 16 -2.96 15.06 -8.74
CA TYR A 16 -1.60 15.57 -8.63
C TYR A 16 -0.71 14.99 -9.72
N THR A 17 0.05 15.83 -10.41
CA THR A 17 1.06 15.40 -11.38
C THR A 17 2.39 15.19 -10.67
N ILE A 18 2.94 13.98 -10.78
CA ILE A 18 4.23 13.63 -10.16
C ILE A 18 5.34 14.49 -10.75
N LYS A 19 6.08 15.21 -9.91
CA LYS A 19 7.17 16.07 -10.37
C LYS A 19 8.24 15.25 -11.09
N GLY A 20 8.65 15.73 -12.27
CA GLY A 20 9.62 15.02 -13.13
C GLY A 20 9.02 13.90 -13.99
N THR A 21 7.71 13.66 -13.93
CA THR A 21 7.02 12.69 -14.80
C THR A 21 5.72 13.27 -15.34
N ASN A 22 5.21 12.78 -16.48
CA ASN A 22 3.89 13.15 -17.00
C ASN A 22 2.75 12.24 -16.46
N LYS A 23 2.91 11.71 -15.24
CA LYS A 23 1.96 10.77 -14.63
C LYS A 23 1.09 11.51 -13.61
N ILE A 24 -0.22 11.34 -13.75
CA ILE A 24 -1.24 11.94 -12.89
C ILE A 24 -1.74 10.89 -11.89
N VAL A 25 -1.77 11.26 -10.62
CA VAL A 25 -2.28 10.47 -9.50
C VAL A 25 -3.59 11.08 -9.00
N ARG A 26 -4.55 10.23 -8.63
CA ARG A 26 -5.86 10.62 -8.09
C ARG A 26 -6.14 9.86 -6.80
N ALA A 27 -7.13 10.31 -6.02
CA ALA A 27 -7.64 9.52 -4.91
C ALA A 27 -8.14 8.14 -5.39
N GLY A 28 -7.86 7.10 -4.61
CA GLY A 28 -8.11 5.70 -4.93
C GLY A 28 -6.97 4.99 -5.67
N GLU A 29 -6.02 5.72 -6.23
CA GLU A 29 -4.89 5.14 -6.97
C GLU A 29 -3.77 4.69 -6.02
N CYS A 30 -2.97 3.73 -6.48
CA CYS A 30 -1.79 3.25 -5.74
C CYS A 30 -0.51 3.89 -6.26
N VAL A 31 0.40 4.22 -5.35
CA VAL A 31 1.65 4.91 -5.65
C VAL A 31 2.84 4.22 -4.99
N LEU A 32 3.99 4.42 -5.63
CA LEU A 32 5.30 4.10 -5.08
C LEU A 32 5.87 5.35 -4.42
N MET A 33 6.24 5.23 -3.17
CA MET A 33 6.83 6.30 -2.37
C MET A 33 8.28 5.99 -2.08
N ARG A 34 9.10 7.04 -2.11
CA ARG A 34 10.52 6.94 -1.79
C ARG A 34 10.70 6.38 -0.38
N PRO A 35 11.54 5.36 -0.20
CA PRO A 35 11.84 4.84 1.12
C PRO A 35 12.77 5.77 1.90
N SER A 36 12.79 5.64 3.23
CA SER A 36 13.72 6.40 4.07
C SER A 36 15.17 6.03 3.77
N ASP A 37 15.43 4.74 3.55
CA ASP A 37 16.74 4.22 3.14
C ASP A 37 16.70 3.82 1.67
N SER A 38 17.65 4.32 0.88
CA SER A 38 17.74 4.02 -0.57
C SER A 38 18.03 2.55 -0.88
N ASN A 39 18.43 1.76 0.13
CA ASN A 39 18.64 0.33 -0.01
C ASN A 39 17.33 -0.48 0.08
N ASN A 40 16.27 0.13 0.62
CA ASN A 40 14.97 -0.51 0.72
C ASN A 40 14.20 -0.35 -0.60
N PRO A 41 13.33 -1.31 -0.94
CA PRO A 41 12.42 -1.14 -2.08
C PRO A 41 11.44 0.01 -1.80
N PRO A 42 10.91 0.68 -2.84
CA PRO A 42 9.91 1.72 -2.67
C PRO A 42 8.70 1.22 -1.89
N TYR A 43 8.20 2.07 -0.99
CA TYR A 43 6.98 1.80 -0.24
C TYR A 43 5.77 1.90 -1.15
N VAL A 44 4.76 1.07 -0.89
CA VAL A 44 3.52 1.07 -1.67
C VAL A 44 2.42 1.66 -0.80
N ALA A 45 1.66 2.62 -1.33
CA ALA A 45 0.57 3.24 -0.60
C ALA A 45 -0.63 3.50 -1.51
N ARG A 46 -1.84 3.43 -0.93
CA ARG A 46 -3.06 3.89 -1.59
C ARG A 46 -3.30 5.35 -1.25
N VAL A 47 -3.55 6.18 -2.25
CA VAL A 47 -3.93 7.57 -2.03
C VAL A 47 -5.39 7.63 -1.61
N GLU A 48 -5.65 8.08 -0.39
CA GLU A 48 -7.02 8.29 0.10
C GLU A 48 -7.52 9.68 -0.29
N ARG A 49 -6.65 10.69 -0.18
CA ARG A 49 -7.01 12.09 -0.40
C ARG A 49 -5.80 12.92 -0.78
N ILE A 50 -5.99 13.97 -1.57
CA ILE A 50 -4.93 14.91 -1.95
C ILE A 50 -5.36 16.30 -1.50
N GLU A 51 -4.52 16.96 -0.71
CA GLU A 51 -4.80 18.28 -0.17
C GLU A 51 -3.70 19.26 -0.62
N SER A 52 -4.11 20.43 -1.09
CA SER A 52 -3.21 21.54 -1.42
C SER A 52 -3.30 22.63 -0.37
N ASP A 53 -2.14 23.12 0.06
CA ASP A 53 -2.03 24.27 0.94
C ASP A 53 -1.94 25.57 0.14
N HIS A 54 -2.24 26.70 0.78
CA HIS A 54 -2.21 28.03 0.17
C HIS A 54 -0.82 28.45 -0.33
N ARG A 55 0.24 27.77 0.14
CA ARG A 55 1.63 27.95 -0.31
C ARG A 55 2.03 27.04 -1.49
N SER A 56 1.09 26.43 -2.20
CA SER A 56 1.33 25.46 -3.29
C SER A 56 2.05 24.18 -2.86
N SER A 57 2.09 23.90 -1.55
CA SER A 57 2.54 22.61 -1.02
C SER A 57 1.39 21.62 -1.12
N VAL A 58 1.64 20.49 -1.79
CA VAL A 58 0.65 19.42 -1.92
C VAL A 58 1.03 18.28 -1.00
N VAL A 59 0.08 17.86 -0.17
CA VAL A 59 0.19 16.68 0.70
C VAL A 59 -0.83 15.65 0.27
N VAL A 60 -0.50 14.38 0.48
CA VAL A 60 -1.35 13.23 0.20
C VAL A 60 -1.61 12.49 1.49
N ARG A 61 -2.88 12.22 1.78
CA ARG A 61 -3.26 11.25 2.80
C ARG A 61 -3.21 9.88 2.16
N VAL A 62 -2.44 9.00 2.75
CA VAL A 62 -2.17 7.68 2.20
C VAL A 62 -2.49 6.60 3.22
N ARG A 63 -2.80 5.42 2.70
CA ARG A 63 -2.95 4.18 3.47
C ARG A 63 -1.86 3.21 3.03
N TRP A 64 -1.03 2.78 3.97
CA TRP A 64 0.17 2.00 3.65
C TRP A 64 -0.16 0.55 3.28
N TYR A 65 0.55 0.04 2.29
CA TYR A 65 0.65 -1.39 2.03
C TYR A 65 1.94 -1.93 2.63
N TYR A 66 1.82 -2.97 3.45
CA TYR A 66 2.97 -3.66 4.03
C TYR A 66 3.38 -4.81 3.13
N ARG A 67 4.69 -5.01 2.99
CA ARG A 67 5.20 -6.23 2.36
C ARG A 67 5.21 -7.37 3.38
N PRO A 68 5.19 -8.63 2.92
CA PRO A 68 5.27 -9.78 3.82
C PRO A 68 6.47 -9.75 4.77
N GLU A 69 7.62 -9.28 4.28
CA GLU A 69 8.86 -9.09 5.04
C GLU A 69 8.73 -8.04 6.16
N ASP A 70 7.91 -7.01 5.97
CA ASP A 70 7.70 -5.93 6.95
C ASP A 70 6.59 -6.28 7.97
N SER A 71 5.88 -7.38 7.76
CA SER A 71 4.83 -7.83 8.67
C SER A 71 5.44 -8.51 9.90
N LEU A 72 4.79 -8.37 11.07
CA LEU A 72 5.23 -9.01 12.31
C LEU A 72 5.38 -10.54 12.20
N GLY A 73 4.64 -11.18 11.29
CA GLY A 73 4.72 -12.63 11.06
C GLY A 73 5.79 -13.05 10.05
N GLY A 74 6.49 -12.10 9.43
CA GLY A 74 7.48 -12.31 8.38
C GLY A 74 6.92 -12.92 7.08
N ARG A 75 7.80 -13.07 6.10
CA ARG A 75 7.47 -13.73 4.83
C ARG A 75 7.34 -15.25 5.02
N ARG A 76 6.22 -15.81 4.61
CA ARG A 76 5.92 -17.25 4.63
C ARG A 76 5.97 -17.82 3.21
N GLN A 77 6.15 -19.13 3.10
CA GLN A 77 6.24 -19.85 1.82
C GLN A 77 5.03 -19.69 0.89
N PHE A 78 3.85 -19.38 1.42
CA PHE A 78 2.63 -19.14 0.62
C PHE A 78 2.44 -17.68 0.21
N HIS A 79 3.37 -16.79 0.58
CA HIS A 79 3.33 -15.39 0.17
C HIS A 79 3.90 -15.25 -1.25
N GLY A 80 3.17 -14.54 -2.11
CA GLY A 80 3.64 -14.23 -3.46
C GLY A 80 4.75 -13.19 -3.47
N ALA A 81 5.60 -13.21 -4.51
CA ALA A 81 6.69 -12.24 -4.65
C ALA A 81 6.20 -10.78 -4.78
N LYS A 82 4.99 -10.58 -5.29
CA LYS A 82 4.32 -9.28 -5.48
C LYS A 82 3.13 -9.07 -4.53
N GLU A 83 3.08 -9.86 -3.46
CA GLU A 83 2.00 -9.75 -2.46
C GLU A 83 2.21 -8.54 -1.56
N LEU A 84 1.12 -7.86 -1.25
CA LEU A 84 1.05 -6.75 -0.32
C LEU A 84 -0.14 -6.93 0.62
N PHE A 85 -0.05 -6.33 1.79
CA PHE A 85 -1.11 -6.30 2.78
C PHE A 85 -1.61 -4.89 3.00
N LEU A 86 -2.91 -4.67 2.81
CA LEU A 86 -3.52 -3.36 3.04
C LEU A 86 -3.60 -3.11 4.55
N SER A 87 -2.78 -2.20 5.07
CA SER A 87 -2.73 -1.97 6.51
C SER A 87 -3.80 -0.99 6.98
N ASP A 88 -4.11 -0.92 8.28
CA ASP A 88 -4.88 0.17 8.91
C ASP A 88 -4.01 1.40 9.26
N HIS A 89 -2.78 1.45 8.75
CA HIS A 89 -1.87 2.56 8.98
C HIS A 89 -2.12 3.67 7.93
N TYR A 90 -2.70 4.76 8.41
CA TYR A 90 -2.88 5.99 7.65
C TYR A 90 -1.81 7.01 8.00
N ASP A 91 -1.31 7.71 7.00
CA ASP A 91 -0.31 8.75 7.17
C ASP A 91 -0.53 9.92 6.21
N VAL A 92 0.11 11.05 6.48
CA VAL A 92 0.11 12.24 5.62
C VAL A 92 1.53 12.49 5.15
N GLN A 93 1.72 12.37 3.83
CA GLN A 93 3.02 12.51 3.20
C GLN A 93 3.03 13.65 2.19
N SER A 94 4.20 14.21 1.92
CA SER A 94 4.36 15.19 0.85
C SER A 94 4.18 14.51 -0.52
N ALA A 95 3.44 15.12 -1.44
CA ALA A 95 3.27 14.58 -2.79
C ALA A 95 4.59 14.49 -3.58
N HIS A 96 5.65 15.15 -3.08
CA HIS A 96 7.01 15.08 -3.62
C HIS A 96 7.70 13.73 -3.41
N THR A 97 7.29 12.94 -2.42
CA THR A 97 7.91 11.63 -2.15
C THR A 97 7.39 10.54 -3.07
N ILE A 98 6.37 10.83 -3.88
CA ILE A 98 5.83 9.91 -4.88
C ILE A 98 6.83 9.77 -6.03
N GLU A 99 7.32 8.55 -6.25
CA GLU A 99 8.24 8.24 -7.35
C GLU A 99 7.49 7.73 -8.58
N GLY A 100 6.34 7.09 -8.40
CA GLY A 100 5.59 6.52 -9.50
C GLY A 100 4.20 6.03 -9.12
N LYS A 101 3.44 5.63 -10.14
CA LYS A 101 2.15 4.96 -10.01
C LYS A 101 2.35 3.45 -10.08
N CYS A 102 1.61 2.70 -9.25
CA CYS A 102 1.53 1.24 -9.30
C CYS A 102 0.07 0.80 -9.28
N VAL A 103 -0.17 -0.49 -9.50
CA VAL A 103 -1.51 -1.08 -9.45
C VAL A 103 -1.50 -2.24 -8.46
N VAL A 104 -2.40 -2.16 -7.48
CA VAL A 104 -2.63 -3.26 -6.53
C VAL A 104 -3.94 -3.93 -6.89
N HIS A 105 -3.83 -5.12 -7.46
CA HIS A 105 -4.95 -5.93 -7.92
C HIS A 105 -5.55 -6.76 -6.80
N SER A 106 -6.81 -7.14 -6.94
CA SER A 106 -7.37 -8.25 -6.17
C SER A 106 -6.76 -9.57 -6.63
N PHE A 107 -6.69 -10.57 -5.74
CA PHE A 107 -6.14 -11.89 -6.07
C PHE A 107 -6.68 -12.47 -7.39
N LYS A 108 -8.01 -12.44 -7.55
CA LYS A 108 -8.70 -12.95 -8.74
C LYS A 108 -8.33 -12.23 -10.03
N SER A 109 -8.00 -10.94 -9.96
CA SER A 109 -7.63 -10.14 -11.12
C SER A 109 -6.16 -10.36 -11.46
N TYR A 110 -5.32 -10.46 -10.44
CA TYR A 110 -3.89 -10.73 -10.60
C TYR A 110 -3.64 -12.09 -11.26
N THR A 111 -4.37 -13.15 -10.87
CA THR A 111 -4.24 -14.48 -11.49
C THR A 111 -4.68 -14.53 -12.96
N LYS A 112 -5.39 -13.51 -13.45
CA LYS A 112 -5.85 -13.40 -14.83
C LYS A 112 -4.92 -12.56 -15.71
N LEU A 113 -3.91 -11.91 -15.13
CA LEU A 113 -2.93 -11.14 -15.90
C LEU A 113 -2.06 -12.10 -16.71
N GLY A 114 -1.95 -11.85 -18.02
CA GLY A 114 -1.08 -12.65 -18.90
C GLY A 114 0.41 -12.40 -18.67
N SER A 115 0.78 -11.22 -18.16
CA SER A 115 2.14 -10.88 -17.74
C SER A 115 2.09 -9.90 -16.58
N VAL A 116 2.96 -10.11 -15.59
CA VAL A 116 3.04 -9.27 -14.38
C VAL A 116 4.18 -8.27 -14.56
N GLY A 117 3.84 -6.99 -14.61
CA GLY A 117 4.82 -5.91 -14.70
C GLY A 117 5.54 -5.61 -13.39
N ALA A 118 6.54 -4.72 -13.46
CA ALA A 118 7.28 -4.29 -12.28
C ALA A 118 6.39 -3.59 -11.23
N GLY A 119 5.38 -2.84 -11.69
CA GLY A 119 4.43 -2.08 -10.87
C GLY A 119 3.10 -2.78 -10.59
N ASP A 120 2.98 -4.06 -10.94
CA ASP A 120 1.79 -4.87 -10.63
C ASP A 120 2.00 -5.62 -9.31
N TYR A 121 1.08 -5.40 -8.38
CA TYR A 121 1.03 -6.05 -7.08
C TYR A 121 -0.35 -6.65 -6.86
N PHE A 122 -0.50 -7.48 -5.83
CA PHE A 122 -1.81 -7.96 -5.42
C PHE A 122 -1.97 -7.97 -3.91
N CYS A 123 -3.22 -7.80 -3.48
CA CYS A 123 -3.62 -7.85 -2.08
C CYS A 123 -4.74 -8.87 -1.90
N ARG A 124 -4.62 -9.72 -0.88
CA ARG A 124 -5.62 -10.73 -0.50
C ARG A 124 -6.26 -10.48 0.86
N PHE A 125 -5.51 -9.85 1.76
CA PHE A 125 -5.86 -9.66 3.15
C PHE A 125 -5.61 -8.21 3.56
N ASP A 126 -6.50 -7.69 4.39
CA ASP A 126 -6.23 -6.52 5.20
C ASP A 126 -5.34 -6.93 6.38
N TYR A 127 -4.43 -6.06 6.78
CA TYR A 127 -3.49 -6.27 7.89
C TYR A 127 -3.69 -5.19 8.96
N LYS A 128 -3.75 -5.60 10.22
CA LYS A 128 -3.78 -4.68 11.36
C LYS A 128 -2.36 -4.47 11.83
N ALA A 129 -1.77 -3.33 11.47
CA ALA A 129 -0.38 -3.01 11.82
C ALA A 129 -0.15 -3.00 13.34
N ALA A 130 -1.16 -2.59 14.11
CA ALA A 130 -1.08 -2.53 15.57
C ALA A 130 -1.06 -3.90 16.26
N THR A 131 -1.73 -4.92 15.71
CA THR A 131 -1.88 -6.24 16.36
C THR A 131 -1.25 -7.39 15.59
N GLY A 132 -0.78 -7.15 14.36
CA GLY A 132 -0.32 -8.19 13.46
C GLY A 132 -1.43 -9.10 12.92
N GLY A 133 -2.70 -8.76 13.15
CA GLY A 133 -3.84 -9.56 12.73
C GLY A 133 -4.15 -9.40 11.24
N PHE A 134 -4.72 -10.43 10.62
CA PHE A 134 -5.18 -10.38 9.22
C PHE A 134 -6.72 -10.44 9.17
N THR A 135 -7.33 -9.67 8.28
CA THR A 135 -8.77 -9.68 8.01
C THR A 135 -9.06 -9.93 6.52
N PRO A 136 -10.04 -10.78 6.17
CA PRO A 136 -10.94 -11.53 7.06
C PRO A 136 -10.19 -12.60 7.87
N THR A 137 -10.55 -12.73 9.15
CA THR A 137 -10.00 -13.71 10.10
C THR A 137 -10.33 -15.17 9.75
N ALA A 138 -11.13 -15.39 8.70
CA ALA A 138 -11.45 -16.70 8.18
C ALA A 138 -11.48 -16.66 6.65
N SER A 139 -10.44 -17.18 6.03
CA SER A 139 -10.70 -18.31 5.14
C SER A 139 -10.25 -19.52 5.94
N PRO A 140 -11.10 -20.54 6.18
CA PRO A 140 -10.61 -21.80 6.69
C PRO A 140 -9.67 -22.33 5.62
N CYS A 141 -8.37 -22.11 5.80
CA CYS A 141 -7.41 -23.09 5.33
C CYS A 141 -7.77 -24.33 6.15
N THR A 142 -8.67 -25.14 5.62
CA THR A 142 -8.82 -26.53 6.01
C THR A 142 -7.42 -27.07 6.12
N ALA A 143 -7.00 -27.28 7.37
CA ALA A 143 -5.78 -28.00 7.69
C ALA A 143 -5.94 -29.39 7.09
N SER A 144 -5.46 -29.59 5.87
CA SER A 144 -5.43 -30.89 5.21
C SER A 144 -4.33 -30.90 4.15
N VAL A 145 -3.11 -30.55 4.57
CA VAL A 145 -1.95 -31.34 4.13
C VAL A 145 -1.37 -31.93 5.39
N ARG A 146 -1.99 -33.04 5.81
CA ARG A 146 -1.35 -33.98 6.72
C ARG A 146 -0.09 -34.43 5.98
N CYS A 147 1.09 -33.98 6.40
CA CYS A 147 2.35 -34.57 5.97
C CYS A 147 2.26 -36.07 6.25
N ARG A 148 1.97 -36.88 5.23
CA ARG A 148 2.28 -38.30 5.27
C ARG A 148 3.76 -38.40 4.94
N THR A 149 4.60 -38.36 5.97
CA THR A 149 5.88 -39.03 5.91
C THR A 149 5.57 -40.53 5.85
N THR A 150 5.64 -41.10 4.65
CA THR A 150 5.85 -42.55 4.51
C THR A 150 7.32 -42.81 4.82
N PRO A 151 7.65 -43.62 5.84
CA PRO A 151 8.98 -44.21 5.92
C PRO A 151 9.09 -45.28 4.82
N THR A 152 10.06 -45.10 3.92
CA THR A 152 10.48 -46.12 2.97
C THR A 152 11.22 -47.22 3.73
N THR A 153 10.92 -48.47 3.37
CA THR A 153 11.47 -49.74 3.87
C THR A 153 12.99 -49.78 3.97
#